data_AF-A0A7J9DBZ7-F1
#
_entry.id   AF-A0A7J9DBZ7-F1
#
_cell.length_a   1.000
_cell.length_b   1.000
_cell.length_c   1.000
_cell.angle_alpha   90.00
_cell.angle_beta   90.00
_cell.angle_gamma   90.00
#
_symmetry.space_group_name_H-M   'P 1'
#
loop_
_entity.id
_entity.type
_entity.pdbx_description
1 polymer ?
#
loop_
_entity_poly.entity_id
_entity_poly.type
_entity_poly.pdbx_seq_one_letter_code
_entity_poly.pdbx_strand_id
1 'polypeptide(L)'
;MMSSSPKPEVTLSLTLSPGSTLQEVVKPQERGVRLIQLLLTCAKHASSSNLHRADECLRQISLLASVSGDSMQRLSAWFASALAVRLVKRWPGLHKVLNYTQLPKQDQLGQAQPLFGRVCPYLGFSYAIISRTLIKAMTGERVIHLVDLGSGDANLWIPLLRSFSCLLDGQPHLKVTCMNANKAILEELGPRLVKEAEALGLPFQFAPLNVSLRELTLDKLGVKSGEALAFISILNLHSLLAEDDSVDAHFSHNKTNGIKDSKQMFRFLSTIRSSSPKLFFLVEKEADHNLNKLVDRFVEGLHYYSAVFDSVDDTFGGNTSSRERLVLEEMFGKEIENIVACDGVEREERHERYGRWMVRFGQAGFKPVMMWHDSTEDAKQMVEACGRNGYKIVNERASLMICWHDRPLYAVSAWTC
;
A
#
# COMPACT_ATOMS: atom_id res chain seq x y z
N MET A 1 68.14 16.05 62.44
CA MET A 1 67.50 16.70 61.28
C MET A 1 67.89 15.89 60.05
N MET A 2 67.19 14.79 59.76
CA MET A 2 66.01 14.74 58.89
C MET A 2 66.24 15.42 57.53
N SER A 3 66.52 14.64 56.48
CA SER A 3 65.62 14.57 55.33
C SER A 3 65.91 13.31 54.49
N SER A 4 64.96 12.38 54.55
CA SER A 4 64.84 11.21 53.69
C SER A 4 64.29 11.63 52.33
N SER A 5 64.98 11.30 51.25
CA SER A 5 64.49 11.42 49.87
C SER A 5 63.43 10.35 49.57
N PRO A 6 62.26 10.70 49.00
CA PRO A 6 61.19 9.75 48.77
C PRO A 6 61.40 8.97 47.46
N LYS A 7 61.00 7.69 47.47
CA LYS A 7 60.82 6.84 46.28
C LYS A 7 59.62 7.34 45.46
N PRO A 8 59.61 7.19 44.12
CA PRO A 8 58.44 7.54 43.34
C PRO A 8 57.33 6.50 43.53
N GLU A 9 56.18 6.94 44.05
CA GLU A 9 54.91 6.22 43.98
C GLU A 9 54.38 6.26 42.54
N VAL A 10 54.12 5.09 41.97
CA VAL A 10 53.40 4.94 40.71
C VAL A 10 51.91 5.07 41.02
N THR A 11 51.40 6.29 40.92
CA THR A 11 49.97 6.54 40.96
C THR A 11 49.40 6.30 39.57
N LEU A 12 48.67 5.19 39.39
CA LEU A 12 47.83 4.93 38.22
C LEU A 12 46.65 5.90 38.22
N SER A 13 46.89 7.12 37.72
CA SER A 13 45.82 8.05 37.40
C SER A 13 45.14 7.59 36.12
N LEU A 14 43.99 6.93 36.28
CA LEU A 14 43.00 6.73 35.21
C LEU A 14 42.53 8.11 34.72
N THR A 15 43.25 8.65 33.75
CA THR A 15 42.78 9.76 32.95
C THR A 15 41.65 9.22 32.07
N LEU A 16 40.43 9.40 32.56
CA LEU A 16 39.23 9.47 31.73
C LEU A 16 39.49 10.54 30.67
N SER A 17 39.95 10.08 29.50
CA SER A 17 39.86 10.87 28.28
C SER A 17 38.36 11.13 28.08
N PRO A 18 37.90 12.39 28.00
CA PRO A 18 36.54 12.64 27.58
C PRO A 18 36.43 12.04 26.18
N GLY A 19 35.60 11.00 26.06
CA GLY A 19 35.35 10.32 24.80
C GLY A 19 35.10 11.39 23.76
N SER A 20 35.96 11.41 22.74
CA SER A 20 35.78 12.23 21.57
C SER A 20 34.44 11.85 20.96
N THR A 21 33.38 12.61 21.27
CA THR A 21 32.16 12.68 20.46
C THR A 21 32.51 13.40 19.16
N LEU A 22 33.43 12.81 18.40
CA LEU A 22 33.44 12.97 16.98
C LEU A 22 32.23 12.14 16.54
N GLN A 23 31.10 12.81 16.31
CA GLN A 23 30.32 12.44 15.14
C GLN A 23 31.32 12.51 13.98
N GLU A 24 32.05 11.41 13.73
CA GLU A 24 32.61 11.19 12.42
C GLU A 24 31.45 11.46 11.48
N VAL A 25 31.63 12.43 10.59
CA VAL A 25 30.66 12.75 9.56
C VAL A 25 30.67 11.55 8.63
N VAL A 26 29.96 10.49 9.03
CA VAL A 26 29.80 9.27 8.26
C VAL A 26 29.21 9.72 6.95
N LYS A 27 29.87 9.40 5.85
CA LYS A 27 29.40 9.82 4.53
C LYS A 27 27.98 9.30 4.34
N PRO A 28 27.07 10.05 3.69
CA PRO A 28 25.68 9.64 3.53
C PRO A 28 25.51 8.20 3.01
N GLN A 29 26.37 7.78 2.08
CA GLN A 29 26.39 6.43 1.51
C GLN A 29 26.78 5.36 2.54
N GLU A 30 27.84 5.59 3.31
CA GLU A 30 28.31 4.68 4.37
C GLU A 30 27.25 4.57 5.48
N ARG A 31 26.60 5.69 5.82
CA ARG A 31 25.48 5.73 6.77
C ARG A 31 24.31 4.90 6.28
N GLY A 32 23.93 5.04 5.01
CA GLY A 32 22.84 4.26 4.41
C GLY A 32 23.10 2.75 4.47
N VAL A 33 24.31 2.31 4.09
CA VAL A 33 24.71 0.90 4.19
C VAL A 33 24.66 0.41 5.64
N ARG A 34 25.16 1.22 6.59
CA ARG A 34 25.13 0.88 8.01
C ARG A 34 23.71 0.75 8.54
N LEU A 35 22.81 1.66 8.16
CA LEU A 35 21.39 1.61 8.52
C LEU A 35 20.73 0.32 8.03
N ILE A 36 20.95 -0.07 6.77
CA ILE A 36 20.42 -1.32 6.21
C ILE A 36 20.91 -2.53 7.00
N GLN A 37 22.21 -2.59 7.30
CA GLN A 37 22.79 -3.69 8.10
C GLN A 37 22.18 -3.78 9.50
N LEU A 38 22.01 -2.64 10.17
CA LEU A 38 21.41 -2.57 11.51
C LEU A 38 19.94 -2.98 11.48
N LEU A 39 19.17 -2.50 10.51
CA LEU A 39 17.76 -2.86 10.32
C LEU A 39 17.58 -4.37 10.12
N LEU A 40 18.37 -4.98 9.23
CA LEU A 40 18.33 -6.42 8.98
C LEU A 40 18.74 -7.24 10.21
N THR A 41 19.75 -6.77 10.95
CA THR A 41 20.20 -7.41 12.19
C THR A 41 19.15 -7.30 13.29
N CYS A 42 18.51 -6.13 13.42
CA CYS A 42 17.42 -5.90 14.35
C CYS A 42 16.21 -6.78 14.03
N ALA A 43 15.82 -6.90 12.77
CA ALA A 43 14.73 -7.78 12.33
C ALA A 43 15.00 -9.25 12.67
N LYS A 44 16.24 -9.72 12.50
CA LYS A 44 16.66 -11.07 12.92
C LYS A 44 16.53 -11.26 14.42
N HIS A 45 17.00 -10.31 15.23
CA HIS A 45 16.88 -10.39 16.70
C HIS A 45 15.43 -10.30 17.19
N ALA A 46 14.61 -9.47 16.55
CA ALA A 46 13.17 -9.37 16.82
C ALA A 46 12.45 -10.70 16.48
N SER A 47 12.83 -11.35 15.38
CA SER A 47 12.30 -12.66 14.99
C SER A 47 12.74 -13.79 15.93
N SER A 48 13.98 -13.73 16.46
CA SER A 48 14.53 -14.74 17.37
C SER A 48 14.24 -14.43 18.85
N SER A 49 13.40 -13.44 19.14
CA SER A 49 13.05 -13.02 20.51
C SER A 49 14.21 -12.56 21.40
N ASN A 50 15.32 -12.11 20.81
CA ASN A 50 16.44 -11.57 21.56
C ASN A 50 16.27 -10.05 21.78
N LEU A 51 15.48 -9.69 22.80
CA LEU A 51 15.09 -8.31 23.10
C LEU A 51 16.30 -7.39 23.34
N HIS A 52 17.28 -7.85 24.12
CA HIS A 52 18.47 -7.05 24.44
C HIS A 52 19.27 -6.68 23.19
N ARG A 53 19.49 -7.63 22.27
CA ARG A 53 20.22 -7.34 21.03
C ARG A 53 19.40 -6.50 20.05
N ALA A 54 18.08 -6.69 20.03
CA ALA A 54 17.19 -5.86 19.22
C ALA A 54 17.20 -4.40 19.72
N ASP A 55 17.12 -4.19 21.03
CA ASP A 55 17.20 -2.86 21.67
C ASP A 55 18.53 -2.15 21.35
N GLU A 56 19.66 -2.85 21.48
CA GLU A 56 20.96 -2.29 21.11
C GLU A 56 21.03 -1.88 19.63
N CYS A 57 20.41 -2.66 18.72
CA CYS A 57 20.31 -2.26 17.32
C CYS A 57 19.44 -1.00 17.15
N LEU A 58 18.27 -0.94 17.80
CA LEU A 58 17.38 0.22 17.75
C LEU A 58 18.06 1.49 18.29
N ARG A 59 18.85 1.35 19.36
CA ARG A 59 19.68 2.43 19.92
C ARG A 59 20.71 2.95 18.91
N GLN A 60 21.35 2.07 18.16
CA GLN A 60 22.28 2.50 17.10
C GLN A 60 21.54 3.14 15.92
N ILE A 61 20.38 2.60 15.54
CA ILE A 61 19.55 3.16 14.46
C ILE A 61 19.04 4.55 14.83
N SER A 62 18.61 4.79 16.07
CA SER A 62 18.09 6.10 16.50
C SER A 62 19.12 7.23 16.44
N LEU A 63 20.42 6.89 16.49
CA LEU A 63 21.52 7.84 16.30
C LEU A 63 21.78 8.19 14.82
N LEU A 64 21.35 7.33 13.89
CA LEU A 64 21.66 7.43 12.46
C LEU A 64 20.43 7.81 11.61
N ALA A 65 19.23 7.39 12.02
CA ALA A 65 17.97 7.65 11.33
C ALA A 65 17.41 9.02 11.71
N SER A 66 16.67 9.64 10.79
CA SER A 66 16.05 10.95 10.99
C SER A 66 14.87 11.11 10.04
N VAL A 67 13.75 11.60 10.56
CA VAL A 67 12.52 11.91 9.78
C VAL A 67 12.68 13.12 8.86
N SER A 68 13.71 13.94 9.07
CA SER A 68 14.06 15.08 8.23
C SER A 68 15.37 14.87 7.48
N GLY A 69 15.90 13.64 7.49
CA GLY A 69 17.14 13.28 6.80
C GLY A 69 16.93 12.93 5.32
N ASP A 70 17.93 12.27 4.74
CA ASP A 70 17.82 11.67 3.40
C ASP A 70 16.80 10.53 3.35
N SER A 71 16.44 10.08 2.14
CA SER A 71 15.47 9.01 1.92
C SER A 71 15.72 7.76 2.77
N MET A 72 16.96 7.30 2.89
CA MET A 72 17.30 6.10 3.67
C MET A 72 17.19 6.35 5.18
N GLN A 73 17.53 7.54 5.67
CA GLN A 73 17.32 7.91 7.07
C GLN A 73 15.84 7.91 7.45
N ARG A 74 14.98 8.47 6.59
CA ARG A 74 13.53 8.55 6.81
C ARG A 74 12.89 7.17 6.78
N LEU A 75 13.23 6.38 5.75
CA LEU A 75 12.79 4.99 5.64
C LEU A 75 13.22 4.15 6.85
N SER A 76 14.47 4.32 7.29
CA SER A 76 14.98 3.62 8.46
C SER A 76 14.24 3.98 9.74
N ALA A 77 13.81 5.23 9.90
CA ALA A 77 13.02 5.65 11.05
C ALA A 77 11.67 4.91 11.10
N TRP A 78 10.99 4.77 9.97
CA TRP A 78 9.73 4.03 9.87
C TRP A 78 9.89 2.53 10.16
N PHE A 79 10.89 1.89 9.57
CA PHE A 79 11.16 0.46 9.85
C PHE A 79 11.61 0.21 11.29
N ALA A 80 12.42 1.10 11.87
CA ALA A 80 12.83 1.00 13.27
C ALA A 80 11.64 1.18 14.21
N SER A 81 10.76 2.15 13.92
CA SER A 81 9.52 2.35 14.67
C SER A 81 8.64 1.09 14.61
N ALA A 82 8.45 0.52 13.42
CA ALA A 82 7.67 -0.70 13.23
C ALA A 82 8.26 -1.90 13.99
N LEU A 83 9.59 -2.06 14.00
CA LEU A 83 10.26 -3.08 14.79
C LEU A 83 10.06 -2.83 16.30
N ALA A 84 10.15 -1.59 16.76
CA ALA A 84 9.91 -1.25 18.16
C ALA A 84 8.47 -1.57 18.58
N VAL A 85 7.46 -1.21 17.78
CA VAL A 85 6.05 -1.57 18.02
C VAL A 85 5.90 -3.09 18.12
N ARG A 86 6.53 -3.86 17.21
CA ARG A 86 6.52 -5.33 17.26
C ARG A 86 7.06 -5.87 18.58
N LEU A 87 8.16 -5.32 19.09
CA LEU A 87 8.77 -5.74 20.35
C LEU A 87 7.84 -5.43 21.53
N VAL A 88 7.24 -4.23 21.55
CA VAL A 88 6.34 -3.77 22.62
C VAL A 88 5.03 -4.57 22.66
N LYS A 89 4.52 -5.04 21.52
CA LYS A 89 3.31 -5.91 21.45
C LYS A 89 3.38 -7.17 22.32
N ARG A 90 4.59 -7.60 22.71
CA ARG A 90 4.80 -8.72 23.66
C ARG A 90 4.29 -8.43 25.07
N TRP A 91 4.08 -7.16 25.40
CA TRP A 91 3.45 -6.70 26.63
C TRP A 91 2.12 -6.02 26.28
N PRO A 92 1.01 -6.77 26.15
CA PRO A 92 -0.25 -6.23 25.65
C PRO A 92 -0.79 -5.06 26.46
N GLY A 93 -0.59 -5.07 27.78
CA GLY A 93 -0.96 -3.94 28.65
C GLY A 93 -0.18 -2.67 28.32
N LEU A 94 1.14 -2.78 28.17
CA LEU A 94 2.00 -1.65 27.80
C LEU A 94 1.67 -1.11 26.41
N HIS A 95 1.55 -2.01 25.42
CA HIS A 95 1.19 -1.65 24.05
C HIS A 95 -0.16 -0.90 24.00
N LYS A 96 -1.19 -1.39 24.70
CA LYS A 96 -2.51 -0.75 24.74
C LYS A 96 -2.45 0.65 25.37
N VAL A 97 -1.70 0.82 26.47
CA VAL A 97 -1.59 2.12 27.15
C VAL A 97 -0.81 3.13 26.30
N LEU A 98 0.29 2.72 25.67
CA LEU A 98 1.10 3.61 24.81
C LEU A 98 0.35 4.07 23.55
N ASN A 99 -0.54 3.23 23.02
CA ASN A 99 -1.29 3.53 21.81
C ASN A 99 -2.66 4.18 22.07
N TYR A 100 -3.06 4.33 23.34
CA TYR A 100 -4.35 4.94 23.71
C TYR A 100 -4.46 6.40 23.25
N THR A 101 -3.33 7.11 23.15
CA THR A 101 -3.22 8.51 22.70
C THR A 101 -2.94 8.64 21.20
N GLN A 102 -2.69 7.54 20.50
CA GLN A 102 -2.36 7.52 19.06
C GLN A 102 -3.55 7.22 18.15
N LEU A 103 -4.79 7.24 18.67
CA LEU A 103 -5.97 7.18 17.80
C LEU A 103 -5.79 8.20 16.67
N PRO A 104 -5.82 7.76 15.40
CA PRO A 104 -5.56 8.67 14.30
C PRO A 104 -6.55 9.81 14.42
N LYS A 105 -6.05 11.05 14.50
CA LYS A 105 -6.89 12.20 14.28
C LYS A 105 -7.45 12.00 12.88
N GLN A 106 -8.75 11.71 12.78
CA GLN A 106 -9.44 11.38 11.53
C GLN A 106 -9.11 12.37 10.38
N ASP A 107 -8.80 13.61 10.76
CA ASP A 107 -8.31 14.69 9.91
C ASP A 107 -6.99 14.41 9.15
N GLN A 108 -6.04 13.68 9.73
CA GLN A 108 -4.73 13.43 9.08
C GLN A 108 -4.81 12.37 7.97
N LEU A 109 -5.60 11.31 8.17
CA LEU A 109 -5.82 10.28 7.13
C LEU A 109 -6.63 10.85 5.96
N GLY A 110 -7.58 11.75 6.25
CA GLY A 110 -8.35 12.49 5.23
C GLY A 110 -7.50 13.39 4.33
N GLN A 111 -6.38 13.92 4.83
CA GLN A 111 -5.44 14.74 4.04
C GLN A 111 -4.48 13.91 3.19
N ALA A 112 -4.14 12.69 3.61
CA ALA A 112 -3.18 11.85 2.91
C ALA A 112 -3.69 11.33 1.57
N GLN A 113 -4.97 10.93 1.48
CA GLN A 113 -5.52 10.31 0.27
C GLN A 113 -5.61 11.28 -0.94
N PRO A 114 -6.14 12.52 -0.80
CA PRO A 114 -6.10 13.49 -1.89
C PRO A 114 -4.68 13.87 -2.27
N LEU A 115 -3.77 13.95 -1.28
CA LEU A 115 -2.37 14.23 -1.53
C LEU A 115 -1.70 13.12 -2.32
N PHE A 116 -1.94 11.85 -1.96
CA PHE A 116 -1.41 10.68 -2.66
C PHE A 116 -1.85 10.68 -4.13
N GLY A 117 -3.13 10.95 -4.43
CA GLY A 117 -3.62 11.02 -5.81
C GLY A 117 -3.06 12.19 -6.62
N ARG A 118 -2.79 13.33 -5.97
CA ARG A 118 -2.21 14.52 -6.64
C ARG A 118 -0.70 14.40 -6.84
N VAL A 119 -0.01 13.89 -5.83
CA VAL A 119 1.45 13.85 -5.78
C VAL A 119 1.97 12.60 -6.45
N CYS A 120 1.37 11.43 -6.27
CA CYS A 120 1.90 10.19 -6.85
C CYS A 120 1.16 9.80 -8.14
N PRO A 121 1.85 9.40 -9.21
CA PRO A 121 1.20 9.05 -10.48
C PRO A 121 0.43 7.73 -10.44
N TYR A 122 0.49 6.96 -9.34
CA TYR A 122 -0.05 5.60 -9.26
C TYR A 122 -1.56 5.51 -9.52
N LEU A 123 -2.34 6.41 -8.90
CA LEU A 123 -3.79 6.42 -9.09
C LEU A 123 -4.17 6.97 -10.47
N GLY A 124 -3.55 8.07 -10.92
CA GLY A 124 -3.78 8.63 -12.25
C GLY A 124 -3.49 7.62 -13.38
N PHE A 125 -2.37 6.92 -13.27
CA PHE A 125 -2.00 5.77 -14.13
C PHE A 125 -3.13 4.73 -14.18
N SER A 126 -3.61 4.32 -13.00
CA SER A 126 -4.66 3.31 -12.88
C SER A 126 -5.99 3.79 -13.46
N TYR A 127 -6.36 5.04 -13.22
CA TYR A 127 -7.60 5.64 -13.69
C TYR A 127 -7.62 5.76 -15.22
N ALA A 128 -6.50 6.11 -15.86
CA ALA A 128 -6.40 6.13 -17.31
C ALA A 128 -6.68 4.75 -17.93
N ILE A 129 -6.06 3.70 -17.38
CA ILE A 129 -6.23 2.32 -17.85
C ILE A 129 -7.66 1.82 -17.64
N ILE A 130 -8.20 2.03 -16.43
CA ILE A 130 -9.58 1.63 -16.08
C ILE A 130 -10.56 2.36 -17.01
N SER A 131 -10.41 3.67 -17.15
CA SER A 131 -11.35 4.49 -17.94
C SER A 131 -11.39 4.06 -19.40
N ARG A 132 -10.22 3.95 -20.07
CA ARG A 132 -10.17 3.56 -21.48
C ARG A 132 -10.71 2.14 -21.69
N THR A 133 -10.33 1.21 -20.84
CA THR A 133 -10.73 -0.20 -20.97
C THR A 133 -12.22 -0.40 -20.68
N LEU A 134 -12.73 0.27 -19.64
CA LEU A 134 -14.14 0.19 -19.25
C LEU A 134 -15.05 0.77 -20.33
N ILE A 135 -14.73 1.96 -20.84
CA ILE A 135 -15.53 2.61 -21.90
C ILE A 135 -15.62 1.73 -23.14
N LYS A 136 -14.49 1.18 -23.60
CA LYS A 136 -14.46 0.24 -24.74
C LYS A 136 -15.30 -1.00 -24.48
N ALA A 137 -15.17 -1.61 -23.30
CA ALA A 137 -15.90 -2.83 -22.97
C ALA A 137 -17.40 -2.60 -22.79
N MET A 138 -17.82 -1.41 -22.39
CA MET A 138 -19.22 -1.05 -22.16
C MET A 138 -19.89 -0.37 -23.36
N THR A 139 -19.17 -0.20 -24.47
CA THR A 139 -19.75 0.35 -25.71
C THR A 139 -20.90 -0.56 -26.20
N GLY A 140 -22.04 0.05 -26.53
CA GLY A 140 -23.27 -0.65 -26.96
C GLY A 140 -24.19 -1.14 -25.83
N GLU A 141 -23.76 -1.07 -24.56
CA GLU A 141 -24.59 -1.46 -23.41
C GLU A 141 -25.57 -0.35 -23.04
N ARG A 142 -26.85 -0.68 -22.83
CA ARG A 142 -27.88 0.31 -22.50
C ARG A 142 -28.05 0.56 -21.00
N VAL A 143 -27.75 -0.44 -20.18
CA VAL A 143 -27.87 -0.37 -18.72
C VAL A 143 -26.59 -0.90 -18.13
N ILE A 144 -25.85 -0.04 -17.41
CA ILE A 144 -24.54 -0.35 -16.88
C ILE A 144 -24.58 -0.20 -15.36
N HIS A 145 -24.08 -1.21 -14.65
CA HIS A 145 -23.89 -1.18 -13.21
C HIS A 145 -22.41 -1.28 -12.89
N LEU A 146 -21.84 -0.21 -12.33
CA LEU A 146 -20.46 -0.15 -11.88
C LEU A 146 -20.42 -0.26 -10.35
N VAL A 147 -19.56 -1.14 -9.84
CA VAL A 147 -19.39 -1.38 -8.41
C VAL A 147 -17.98 -0.97 -7.98
N ASP A 148 -17.90 0.09 -7.18
CA ASP A 148 -16.67 0.49 -6.50
C ASP A 148 -16.49 -0.34 -5.22
N LEU A 149 -15.39 -1.09 -5.14
CA LEU A 149 -15.03 -1.92 -4.01
C LEU A 149 -14.04 -1.22 -3.07
N GLY A 150 -14.22 0.07 -2.81
CA GLY A 150 -13.49 0.78 -1.73
C GLY A 150 -12.68 2.00 -2.14
N SER A 151 -12.65 2.39 -3.42
CA SER A 151 -11.86 3.56 -3.84
C SER A 151 -12.47 4.86 -3.34
N GLY A 152 -13.77 5.07 -3.58
CA GLY A 152 -14.49 6.27 -3.17
C GLY A 152 -13.95 7.58 -3.79
N ASP A 153 -13.15 7.49 -4.85
CA ASP A 153 -12.42 8.65 -5.39
C ASP A 153 -13.19 9.33 -6.54
N ALA A 154 -13.54 10.60 -6.33
CA ALA A 154 -14.18 11.42 -7.34
C ALA A 154 -13.31 11.61 -8.60
N ASN A 155 -11.99 11.52 -8.49
CA ASN A 155 -11.06 11.64 -9.62
C ASN A 155 -11.15 10.45 -10.60
N LEU A 156 -11.65 9.30 -10.16
CA LEU A 156 -11.99 8.19 -11.06
C LEU A 156 -13.38 8.42 -11.68
N TRP A 157 -14.37 8.67 -10.83
CA TRP A 157 -15.77 8.62 -11.24
C TRP A 157 -16.21 9.81 -12.08
N ILE A 158 -15.78 11.05 -11.76
CA ILE A 158 -16.19 12.24 -12.52
C ILE A 158 -15.73 12.17 -13.99
N PRO A 159 -14.44 11.90 -14.31
CA PRO A 159 -14.01 11.73 -15.69
C PRO A 159 -14.68 10.57 -16.42
N LEU A 160 -15.01 9.49 -15.71
CA LEU A 160 -15.79 8.37 -16.27
C LEU A 160 -17.20 8.79 -16.68
N LEU A 161 -17.93 9.54 -15.82
CA LEU A 161 -19.26 10.06 -16.16
C LEU A 161 -19.22 10.91 -17.44
N ARG A 162 -18.23 11.80 -17.55
CA ARG A 162 -17.99 12.60 -18.75
C ARG A 162 -17.75 11.71 -19.97
N SER A 163 -16.91 10.69 -19.83
CA SER A 163 -16.60 9.77 -20.92
C SER A 163 -17.84 8.98 -21.39
N PHE A 164 -18.70 8.53 -20.48
CA PHE A 164 -19.96 7.87 -20.82
C PHE A 164 -20.97 8.82 -21.49
N SER A 165 -21.00 10.09 -21.08
CA SER A 165 -21.90 11.09 -21.68
C SER A 165 -21.59 11.39 -23.15
N CYS A 166 -20.35 11.12 -23.60
CA CYS A 166 -19.88 11.35 -24.96
C CYS A 166 -19.95 10.12 -25.88
N LEU A 167 -20.55 9.00 -25.43
CA LEU A 167 -20.68 7.80 -26.26
C LEU A 167 -21.59 8.07 -27.48
N LEU A 168 -21.11 7.65 -28.66
CA LEU A 168 -21.80 7.88 -29.94
C LEU A 168 -23.11 7.08 -30.07
N ASP A 169 -23.21 5.92 -29.40
CA ASP A 169 -24.36 5.00 -29.50
C ASP A 169 -25.54 5.39 -28.58
N GLY A 170 -25.48 6.58 -27.96
CA GLY A 170 -26.45 7.08 -27.00
C GLY A 170 -26.03 6.88 -25.55
N GLN A 171 -26.64 7.66 -24.66
CA GLN A 171 -26.30 7.65 -23.23
C GLN A 171 -26.89 6.42 -22.51
N PRO A 172 -26.06 5.60 -21.83
CA PRO A 172 -26.55 4.47 -21.06
C PRO A 172 -27.21 4.93 -19.77
N HIS A 173 -28.11 4.10 -19.22
CA HIS A 173 -28.51 4.23 -17.83
C HIS A 173 -27.40 3.71 -16.93
N LEU A 174 -26.80 4.59 -16.14
CA LEU A 174 -25.63 4.29 -15.34
C LEU A 174 -25.97 4.22 -13.85
N LYS A 175 -25.69 3.08 -13.23
CA LYS A 175 -25.76 2.90 -11.78
C LYS A 175 -24.35 2.73 -11.23
N VAL A 176 -23.98 3.53 -10.22
CA VAL A 176 -22.73 3.36 -9.48
C VAL A 176 -23.06 2.96 -8.05
N THR A 177 -22.69 1.74 -7.66
CA THR A 177 -22.70 1.31 -6.26
C THR A 177 -21.33 1.53 -5.66
N CYS A 178 -21.22 2.40 -4.66
CA CYS A 178 -19.95 2.68 -4.01
C CYS A 178 -19.91 2.07 -2.60
N MET A 179 -19.01 1.11 -2.40
CA MET A 179 -18.76 0.50 -1.10
C MET A 179 -17.64 1.24 -0.38
N ASN A 180 -17.83 1.61 0.88
CA ASN A 180 -16.76 2.12 1.74
C ASN A 180 -17.11 1.90 3.22
N ALA A 181 -16.11 1.63 4.07
CA ALA A 181 -16.33 1.54 5.52
C ALA A 181 -16.47 2.93 6.18
N ASN A 182 -15.94 3.97 5.54
CA ASN A 182 -16.06 5.34 5.98
C ASN A 182 -17.26 6.02 5.30
N LYS A 183 -18.34 6.17 6.07
CA LYS A 183 -19.58 6.83 5.63
C LYS A 183 -19.36 8.25 5.08
N ALA A 184 -18.40 9.00 5.63
CA ALA A 184 -18.14 10.38 5.20
C ALA A 184 -17.69 10.46 3.73
N ILE A 185 -16.92 9.47 3.24
CA ILE A 185 -16.50 9.39 1.84
C ILE A 185 -17.72 9.20 0.93
N LEU A 186 -18.68 8.37 1.34
CA LEU A 186 -19.91 8.11 0.57
C LEU A 186 -20.82 9.35 0.52
N GLU A 187 -20.94 10.06 1.64
CA GLU A 187 -21.73 11.28 1.77
C GLU A 187 -21.12 12.45 0.99
N GLU A 188 -19.80 12.50 0.82
CA GLU A 188 -19.13 13.48 -0.03
C GLU A 188 -19.24 13.12 -1.52
N LEU A 189 -18.97 11.86 -1.88
CA LEU A 189 -18.90 11.42 -3.28
C LEU A 189 -20.28 11.46 -3.96
N GLY A 190 -21.31 10.95 -3.30
CA GLY A 190 -22.65 10.77 -3.90
C GLY A 190 -23.23 12.05 -4.51
N PRO A 191 -23.37 13.15 -3.74
CA PRO A 191 -23.87 14.41 -4.26
C PRO A 191 -23.03 14.99 -5.40
N ARG A 192 -21.71 14.81 -5.35
CA ARG A 192 -20.80 15.27 -6.43
C ARG A 192 -21.05 14.52 -7.74
N LEU A 193 -21.25 13.21 -7.68
CA LEU A 193 -21.54 12.40 -8.87
C LEU A 193 -22.94 12.67 -9.43
N VAL A 194 -23.95 12.81 -8.56
CA VAL A 194 -25.32 13.15 -9.00
C VAL A 194 -25.33 14.51 -9.69
N LYS A 195 -24.72 15.54 -9.09
CA LYS A 195 -24.62 16.88 -9.67
C LYS A 195 -23.91 16.87 -11.03
N GLU A 196 -22.81 16.12 -11.16
CA GLU A 196 -22.09 16.01 -12.43
C GLU A 196 -22.94 15.29 -13.49
N ALA A 197 -23.62 14.21 -13.13
CA ALA A 197 -24.49 13.49 -14.06
C ALA A 197 -25.67 14.34 -14.53
N GLU A 198 -26.31 15.11 -13.64
CA GLU A 198 -27.36 16.08 -13.98
C GLU A 198 -26.86 17.14 -14.96
N ALA A 199 -25.65 17.68 -14.74
CA ALA A 199 -25.03 18.66 -15.64
C ALA A 199 -24.74 18.08 -17.04
N LEU A 200 -24.49 16.77 -17.14
CA LEU A 200 -24.25 16.05 -18.39
C LEU A 200 -25.54 15.52 -19.04
N GLY A 201 -26.69 15.63 -18.37
CA GLY A 201 -27.96 15.03 -18.80
C GLY A 201 -27.98 13.49 -18.75
N LEU A 202 -27.03 12.88 -18.04
CA LEU A 202 -26.82 11.43 -18.02
C LEU A 202 -27.85 10.75 -17.09
N PRO A 203 -28.59 9.72 -17.55
CA PRO A 203 -29.46 8.94 -16.66
C PRO A 203 -28.63 8.18 -15.64
N PHE A 204 -28.65 8.64 -14.38
CA PHE A 204 -27.70 8.19 -13.37
C PHE A 204 -28.36 7.84 -12.04
N GLN A 205 -27.87 6.77 -11.40
CA GLN A 205 -28.23 6.37 -10.04
C GLN A 205 -26.97 6.12 -9.21
N PHE A 206 -26.86 6.81 -8.07
CA PHE A 206 -25.84 6.52 -7.06
C PHE A 206 -26.42 5.66 -5.92
N ALA A 207 -25.70 4.61 -5.54
CA ALA A 207 -26.07 3.69 -4.46
C ALA A 207 -24.93 3.55 -3.44
N PRO A 208 -24.95 4.29 -2.31
CA PRO A 208 -23.93 4.15 -1.28
C PRO A 208 -24.12 2.86 -0.49
N LEU A 209 -23.01 2.15 -0.20
CA LEU A 209 -23.00 0.94 0.59
C LEU A 209 -21.94 1.03 1.71
N ASN A 210 -22.39 1.37 2.92
CA ASN A 210 -21.52 1.52 4.08
C ASN A 210 -21.22 0.17 4.76
N VAL A 211 -20.41 -0.67 4.11
CA VAL A 211 -20.00 -1.99 4.62
C VAL A 211 -18.51 -2.22 4.36
N SER A 212 -17.89 -3.10 5.15
CA SER A 212 -16.54 -3.58 4.88
C SER A 212 -16.53 -4.61 3.76
N LEU A 213 -15.39 -4.77 3.06
CA LEU A 213 -15.23 -5.78 2.00
C LEU A 213 -15.48 -7.21 2.52
N ARG A 214 -15.20 -7.45 3.81
CA ARG A 214 -15.39 -8.74 4.48
C ARG A 214 -16.86 -9.10 4.68
N GLU A 215 -17.73 -8.11 4.77
CA GLU A 215 -19.17 -8.23 5.00
C GLU A 215 -20.01 -8.13 3.72
N LEU A 216 -19.33 -7.97 2.57
CA LEU A 216 -20.00 -7.82 1.30
C LEU A 216 -20.67 -9.13 0.87
N THR A 217 -21.93 -9.02 0.46
CA THR A 217 -22.72 -10.10 -0.11
C THR A 217 -23.41 -9.58 -1.39
N LEU A 218 -23.69 -10.45 -2.35
CA LEU A 218 -24.27 -10.02 -3.65
C LEU A 218 -25.63 -9.34 -3.50
N ASP A 219 -26.45 -9.77 -2.55
CA ASP A 219 -27.77 -9.21 -2.27
C ASP A 219 -27.68 -7.71 -1.93
N LYS A 220 -26.63 -7.28 -1.22
CA LYS A 220 -26.40 -5.88 -0.85
C LYS A 220 -26.05 -4.99 -2.04
N LEU A 221 -25.53 -5.55 -3.13
CA LEU A 221 -25.16 -4.79 -4.33
C LEU A 221 -26.40 -4.41 -5.18
N GLY A 222 -27.51 -5.12 -5.00
CA GLY A 222 -28.75 -4.90 -5.75
C GLY A 222 -28.55 -5.03 -7.26
N VAL A 223 -27.71 -5.97 -7.71
CA VAL A 223 -27.49 -6.29 -9.13
C VAL A 223 -28.80 -6.76 -9.74
N LYS A 224 -29.19 -6.20 -10.88
CA LYS A 224 -30.41 -6.63 -11.60
C LYS A 224 -30.04 -7.43 -12.85
N SER A 225 -30.96 -8.31 -13.25
CA SER A 225 -30.81 -9.06 -14.50
C SER A 225 -30.83 -8.11 -15.71
N GLY A 226 -29.92 -8.33 -16.65
CA GLY A 226 -29.80 -7.52 -17.87
C GLY A 226 -28.89 -6.29 -17.76
N GLU A 227 -28.29 -6.02 -16.59
CA GLU A 227 -27.30 -4.96 -16.42
C GLU A 227 -25.91 -5.44 -16.85
N ALA A 228 -25.17 -4.62 -17.59
CA ALA A 228 -23.74 -4.84 -17.84
C ALA A 228 -22.94 -4.46 -16.59
N LEU A 229 -22.42 -5.48 -15.90
CA LEU A 229 -21.80 -5.33 -14.58
C LEU A 229 -20.27 -5.23 -14.67
N ALA A 230 -19.68 -4.24 -13.99
CA ALA A 230 -18.24 -4.19 -13.76
C ALA A 230 -17.88 -3.87 -12.31
N PHE A 231 -16.86 -4.54 -11.80
CA PHE A 231 -16.29 -4.31 -10.47
C PHE A 231 -14.95 -3.60 -10.59
N ILE A 232 -14.69 -2.65 -9.70
CA ILE A 232 -13.41 -1.94 -9.61
C ILE A 232 -12.91 -2.04 -8.17
N SER A 233 -11.77 -2.71 -7.96
CA SER A 233 -11.09 -2.77 -6.67
C SER A 233 -9.72 -2.10 -6.78
N ILE A 234 -9.51 -1.06 -5.97
CA ILE A 234 -8.27 -0.29 -5.93
C ILE A 234 -7.71 -0.36 -4.52
N LEU A 235 -6.55 -1.03 -4.37
CA LEU A 235 -5.78 -1.13 -3.13
C LEU A 235 -6.59 -1.62 -1.93
N ASN A 236 -7.53 -2.55 -2.14
CA ASN A 236 -8.41 -3.02 -1.07
C ASN A 236 -8.57 -4.54 -1.03
N LEU A 237 -8.31 -5.25 -2.14
CA LEU A 237 -8.61 -6.68 -2.21
C LEU A 237 -7.64 -7.50 -1.34
N HIS A 238 -6.38 -7.07 -1.22
CA HIS A 238 -5.38 -7.72 -0.35
C HIS A 238 -5.81 -7.83 1.12
N SER A 239 -6.71 -6.96 1.60
CA SER A 239 -7.22 -7.01 2.98
C SER A 239 -7.93 -8.32 3.32
N LEU A 240 -8.55 -8.97 2.32
CA LEU A 240 -9.21 -10.27 2.48
C LEU A 240 -8.22 -11.43 2.68
N LEU A 241 -6.92 -11.20 2.50
CA LEU A 241 -5.87 -12.18 2.78
C LEU A 241 -5.49 -12.21 4.27
N ALA A 242 -6.01 -11.29 5.09
CA ALA A 242 -5.76 -11.32 6.53
C ALA A 242 -6.54 -12.47 7.17
N GLU A 243 -5.81 -13.51 7.55
CA GLU A 243 -6.31 -14.71 8.20
C GLU A 243 -5.44 -15.03 9.43
N ASP A 244 -5.96 -15.87 10.33
CA ASP A 244 -5.19 -16.33 11.49
C ASP A 244 -4.01 -17.20 11.04
N ASP A 245 -2.79 -16.73 11.30
CA ASP A 245 -1.55 -17.42 10.91
C ASP A 245 -1.26 -18.66 11.79
N SER A 246 -2.00 -18.90 12.88
CA SER A 246 -1.80 -20.04 13.78
C SER A 246 -2.18 -21.40 13.18
N VAL A 247 -3.09 -21.41 12.21
CA VAL A 247 -3.66 -22.65 11.64
C VAL A 247 -2.69 -23.35 10.68
N ASP A 248 -1.83 -22.59 9.99
CA ASP A 248 -0.93 -23.13 8.96
C ASP A 248 0.39 -23.70 9.50
N ALA A 249 0.77 -23.37 10.74
CA ALA A 249 2.02 -23.83 11.34
C ALA A 249 2.04 -25.35 11.61
N HIS A 250 0.87 -25.99 11.75
CA HIS A 250 0.77 -27.41 12.13
C HIS A 250 0.57 -28.38 10.95
N PHE A 251 0.18 -27.92 9.76
CA PHE A 251 -0.21 -28.80 8.65
C PHE A 251 0.53 -28.55 7.32
N SER A 252 1.43 -27.57 7.26
CA SER A 252 2.17 -27.26 6.02
C SER A 252 3.37 -28.18 5.82
N HIS A 253 3.10 -29.48 5.62
CA HIS A 253 4.14 -30.43 5.21
C HIS A 253 4.02 -30.93 3.76
N ASN A 254 2.98 -30.58 3.00
CA ASN A 254 2.90 -30.95 1.58
C ASN A 254 1.92 -30.05 0.79
N LYS A 255 2.34 -28.85 0.40
CA LYS A 255 1.68 -28.14 -0.72
C LYS A 255 2.71 -27.65 -1.73
N THR A 256 2.82 -28.41 -2.81
CA THR A 256 3.40 -28.01 -4.07
C THR A 256 2.63 -26.79 -4.61
N ASN A 257 3.36 -25.70 -4.89
CA ASN A 257 2.91 -24.40 -5.45
C ASN A 257 2.55 -23.26 -4.46
N GLY A 258 3.32 -23.09 -3.38
CA GLY A 258 3.79 -21.78 -2.87
C GLY A 258 2.82 -20.62 -2.54
N ILE A 259 1.50 -20.79 -2.70
CA ILE A 259 0.48 -19.76 -2.44
C ILE A 259 -0.27 -20.13 -1.17
N LYS A 260 -0.42 -19.17 -0.27
CA LYS A 260 -1.24 -19.33 0.93
C LYS A 260 -2.71 -19.37 0.53
N ASP A 261 -3.36 -20.51 0.78
CA ASP A 261 -4.80 -20.62 0.57
C ASP A 261 -5.51 -19.58 1.44
N SER A 262 -6.42 -18.81 0.84
CA SER A 262 -7.30 -17.91 1.59
C SER A 262 -8.73 -18.28 1.26
N LYS A 263 -9.43 -18.83 2.26
CA LYS A 263 -10.84 -19.24 2.12
C LYS A 263 -11.72 -18.02 1.93
N GLN A 264 -11.41 -16.92 2.62
CA GLN A 264 -12.17 -15.68 2.51
C GLN A 264 -12.06 -15.11 1.08
N MET A 265 -10.85 -15.00 0.55
CA MET A 265 -10.60 -14.54 -0.81
C MET A 265 -11.31 -15.40 -1.86
N PHE A 266 -11.16 -16.74 -1.76
CA PHE A 266 -11.79 -17.64 -2.72
C PHE A 266 -13.32 -17.54 -2.70
N ARG A 267 -13.93 -17.47 -1.51
CA ARG A 267 -15.37 -17.27 -1.35
C ARG A 267 -15.82 -15.93 -1.95
N PHE A 268 -15.06 -14.87 -1.72
CA PHE A 268 -15.34 -13.54 -2.28
C PHE A 268 -15.33 -13.60 -3.82
N LEU A 269 -14.24 -14.07 -4.43
CA LEU A 269 -14.12 -14.15 -5.89
C LEU A 269 -15.19 -15.07 -6.49
N SER A 270 -15.51 -16.19 -5.86
CA SER A 270 -16.59 -17.10 -6.30
C SER A 270 -17.95 -16.41 -6.26
N THR A 271 -18.21 -15.63 -5.21
CA THR A 271 -19.42 -14.84 -5.04
C THR A 271 -19.53 -13.79 -6.14
N ILE A 272 -18.47 -13.02 -6.39
CA ILE A 272 -18.45 -12.03 -7.47
C ILE A 272 -18.63 -12.71 -8.84
N ARG A 273 -17.96 -13.83 -9.10
CA ARG A 273 -18.13 -14.59 -10.34
C ARG A 273 -19.57 -15.05 -10.58
N SER A 274 -20.31 -15.44 -9.54
CA SER A 274 -21.71 -15.88 -9.72
C SER A 274 -22.63 -14.77 -10.26
N SER A 275 -22.23 -13.50 -10.17
CA SER A 275 -22.93 -12.39 -10.81
C SER A 275 -22.57 -12.18 -12.29
N SER A 276 -21.68 -13.01 -12.84
CA SER A 276 -21.20 -12.98 -14.23
C SER A 276 -20.78 -11.59 -14.72
N PRO A 277 -19.90 -10.86 -14.00
CA PRO A 277 -19.47 -9.54 -14.42
C PRO A 277 -18.77 -9.58 -15.78
N LYS A 278 -19.04 -8.55 -16.59
CA LYS A 278 -18.35 -8.33 -17.87
C LYS A 278 -16.88 -8.04 -17.64
N LEU A 279 -16.58 -7.25 -16.60
CA LEU A 279 -15.22 -6.89 -16.19
C LEU A 279 -15.06 -6.85 -14.67
N PHE A 280 -13.88 -7.24 -14.20
CA PHE A 280 -13.37 -6.96 -12.86
C PHE A 280 -12.02 -6.29 -13.01
N PHE A 281 -11.85 -5.07 -12.50
CA PHE A 281 -10.56 -4.39 -12.41
C PHE A 281 -9.93 -4.59 -11.04
N LEU A 282 -8.65 -4.90 -11.05
CA LEU A 282 -7.82 -5.02 -9.87
C LEU A 282 -6.62 -4.09 -9.99
N VAL A 283 -6.47 -3.19 -9.02
CA VAL A 283 -5.28 -2.36 -8.82
C VAL A 283 -4.68 -2.73 -7.47
N GLU A 284 -3.47 -3.25 -7.47
CA GLU A 284 -2.78 -3.72 -6.26
C GLU A 284 -1.29 -3.32 -6.28
N LYS A 285 -0.67 -3.31 -5.10
CA LYS A 285 0.79 -3.13 -4.99
C LYS A 285 1.51 -4.37 -5.52
N GLU A 286 2.52 -4.15 -6.34
CA GLU A 286 3.37 -5.21 -6.90
C GLU A 286 4.51 -5.54 -5.92
N ALA A 287 4.15 -6.22 -4.83
CA ALA A 287 5.08 -6.58 -3.77
C ALA A 287 4.71 -7.92 -3.11
N ASP A 288 5.69 -8.62 -2.54
CA ASP A 288 5.46 -9.87 -1.81
C ASP A 288 5.54 -9.67 -0.29
N HIS A 289 4.62 -8.86 0.27
CA HIS A 289 4.59 -8.57 1.71
C HIS A 289 3.83 -9.63 2.52
N ASN A 290 3.20 -10.61 1.87
CA ASN A 290 2.47 -11.69 2.53
C ASN A 290 3.33 -12.91 2.92
N LEU A 291 4.66 -12.77 2.99
CA LEU A 291 5.57 -13.85 3.39
C LEU A 291 5.44 -14.22 4.88
N ASN A 292 5.54 -15.52 5.19
CA ASN A 292 5.31 -16.07 6.54
C ASN A 292 6.36 -15.59 7.56
N LYS A 293 7.65 -15.57 7.19
CA LYS A 293 8.72 -15.18 8.11
C LYS A 293 8.86 -13.67 8.16
N LEU A 294 9.04 -13.12 9.36
CA LEU A 294 9.25 -11.69 9.59
C LEU A 294 10.40 -11.14 8.74
N VAL A 295 11.54 -11.84 8.75
CA VAL A 295 12.74 -11.38 8.04
C VAL A 295 12.50 -11.31 6.54
N ASP A 296 11.77 -12.27 5.97
CA ASP A 296 11.50 -12.32 4.53
C ASP A 296 10.60 -11.15 4.10
N ARG A 297 9.48 -10.92 4.81
CA ARG A 297 8.61 -9.76 4.53
C ARG A 297 9.28 -8.42 4.85
N PHE A 298 10.18 -8.38 5.83
CA PHE A 298 10.96 -7.19 6.16
C PHE A 298 11.92 -6.82 5.02
N VAL A 299 12.64 -7.80 4.47
CA VAL A 299 13.56 -7.60 3.35
C VAL A 299 12.79 -7.14 2.11
N GLU A 300 11.70 -7.81 1.74
CA GLU A 300 10.88 -7.41 0.59
C GLU A 300 10.29 -6.01 0.79
N GLY A 301 9.78 -5.71 2.00
CA GLY A 301 9.28 -4.40 2.35
C GLY A 301 10.34 -3.32 2.23
N LEU A 302 11.56 -3.57 2.74
CA LEU A 302 12.66 -2.60 2.65
C LEU A 302 12.97 -2.29 1.19
N HIS A 303 13.06 -3.30 0.32
CA HIS A 303 13.28 -3.10 -1.11
C HIS A 303 12.15 -2.31 -1.79
N TYR A 304 10.89 -2.65 -1.49
CA TYR A 304 9.72 -1.97 -2.06
C TYR A 304 9.67 -0.50 -1.63
N TYR A 305 9.73 -0.23 -0.32
CA TYR A 305 9.62 1.12 0.20
C TYR A 305 10.87 1.96 -0.02
N SER A 306 12.05 1.37 -0.26
CA SER A 306 13.20 2.12 -0.79
C SER A 306 12.87 2.80 -2.11
N ALA A 307 12.25 2.08 -3.05
CA ALA A 307 11.84 2.68 -4.32
C ALA A 307 10.71 3.71 -4.14
N VAL A 308 9.75 3.46 -3.24
CA VAL A 308 8.70 4.44 -2.92
C VAL A 308 9.29 5.72 -2.33
N PHE A 309 10.16 5.62 -1.31
CA PHE A 309 10.74 6.79 -0.66
C PHE A 309 11.70 7.56 -1.57
N ASP A 310 12.42 6.87 -2.46
CA ASP A 310 13.22 7.50 -3.51
C ASP A 310 12.35 8.30 -4.49
N SER A 311 11.22 7.72 -4.93
CA SER A 311 10.25 8.44 -5.78
C SER A 311 9.62 9.66 -5.10
N VAL A 312 9.40 9.58 -3.78
CA VAL A 312 8.91 10.70 -2.98
C VAL A 312 9.99 11.77 -2.86
N ASP A 313 11.25 11.40 -2.65
CA ASP A 313 12.36 12.36 -2.54
C ASP A 313 12.56 13.15 -3.86
N ASP A 314 12.50 12.47 -5.01
CA ASP A 314 12.50 13.11 -6.34
C ASP A 314 11.32 14.08 -6.50
N THR A 315 10.12 13.64 -6.11
CA THR A 315 8.89 14.44 -6.22
C THR A 315 8.94 15.73 -5.42
N PHE A 316 9.54 15.72 -4.24
CA PHE A 316 9.66 16.91 -3.38
C PHE A 316 10.99 17.65 -3.55
N GLY A 317 11.81 17.28 -4.54
CA GLY A 317 13.11 17.90 -4.82
C GLY A 317 14.06 17.87 -3.61
N GLY A 318 13.98 16.81 -2.80
CA GLY A 318 14.75 16.69 -1.55
C GLY A 318 14.37 17.69 -0.46
N ASN A 319 13.25 18.42 -0.57
CA ASN A 319 12.81 19.36 0.48
C ASN A 319 12.45 18.61 1.76
N THR A 320 13.35 18.66 2.74
CA THR A 320 13.24 17.86 3.95
C THR A 320 12.20 18.31 4.96
N SER A 321 11.58 19.47 4.73
CA SER A 321 10.62 20.13 5.63
C SER A 321 9.19 20.18 5.11
N SER A 322 8.92 19.59 3.95
CA SER A 322 7.58 19.59 3.36
C SER A 322 6.57 18.87 4.26
N ARG A 323 5.55 19.61 4.73
CA ARG A 323 4.45 19.04 5.52
C ARG A 323 3.68 18.00 4.72
N GLU A 324 3.49 18.24 3.42
CA GLU A 324 2.85 17.29 2.50
C GLU A 324 3.65 15.98 2.43
N ARG A 325 4.99 16.06 2.29
CA ARG A 325 5.83 14.87 2.29
C ARG A 325 5.66 14.06 3.58
N LEU A 326 5.65 14.72 4.74
CA LEU A 326 5.48 14.03 6.03
C LEU A 326 4.13 13.30 6.12
N VAL A 327 3.05 13.91 5.64
CA VAL A 327 1.71 13.27 5.62
C VAL A 327 1.71 12.05 4.71
N LEU A 328 2.37 12.14 3.54
CA LEU A 328 2.50 11.03 2.60
C LEU A 328 3.38 9.90 3.14
N GLU A 329 4.53 10.23 3.74
CA GLU A 329 5.43 9.26 4.37
C GLU A 329 4.80 8.60 5.60
N GLU A 330 3.94 9.31 6.35
CA GLU A 330 3.17 8.73 7.45
C GLU A 330 2.16 7.69 6.99
N MET A 331 1.50 7.92 5.85
CA MET A 331 0.64 6.92 5.21
C MET A 331 1.41 5.63 4.89
N PHE A 332 2.55 5.73 4.18
CA PHE A 332 3.41 4.58 3.91
C PHE A 332 4.01 3.97 5.19
N GLY A 333 4.32 4.81 6.18
CA GLY A 333 4.81 4.41 7.49
C GLY A 333 3.84 3.50 8.23
N LYS A 334 2.53 3.77 8.13
CA LYS A 334 1.49 2.91 8.70
C LYS A 334 1.35 1.58 7.97
N GLU A 335 1.57 1.56 6.67
CA GLU A 335 1.63 0.31 5.92
C GLU A 335 2.85 -0.54 6.33
N ILE A 336 4.03 0.09 6.45
CA ILE A 336 5.26 -0.55 6.97
C ILE A 336 5.04 -1.12 8.38
N GLU A 337 4.42 -0.33 9.26
CA GLU A 337 4.08 -0.74 10.62
C GLU A 337 3.18 -1.97 10.61
N ASN A 338 2.12 -2.00 9.78
CA ASN A 338 1.24 -3.16 9.69
C ASN A 338 1.99 -4.42 9.18
N ILE A 339 2.81 -4.29 8.14
CA ILE A 339 3.58 -5.41 7.55
C ILE A 339 4.55 -6.02 8.57
N VAL A 340 5.24 -5.18 9.33
CA VAL A 340 6.34 -5.61 10.22
C VAL A 340 5.82 -5.96 11.63
N ALA A 341 4.94 -5.15 12.19
CA ALA A 341 4.53 -5.25 13.60
C ALA A 341 3.31 -6.15 13.85
N CYS A 342 2.41 -6.29 12.87
CA CYS A 342 1.23 -7.14 13.01
C CYS A 342 1.50 -8.58 12.55
N ASP A 343 0.64 -9.50 12.99
CA ASP A 343 0.53 -10.88 12.53
C ASP A 343 -0.97 -11.28 12.55
N GLY A 344 -1.33 -12.41 11.96
CA GLY A 344 -2.71 -12.90 11.94
C GLY A 344 -3.68 -11.93 11.27
N VAL A 345 -4.88 -11.82 11.83
CA VAL A 345 -5.95 -10.96 11.33
C VAL A 345 -5.67 -9.46 11.48
N GLU A 346 -4.78 -9.06 12.39
CA GLU A 346 -4.37 -7.65 12.55
C GLU A 346 -3.48 -7.16 11.40
N ARG A 347 -2.87 -8.10 10.65
CA ARG A 347 -1.99 -7.79 9.53
C ARG A 347 -2.79 -7.80 8.24
N GLU A 348 -3.27 -6.62 7.84
CA GLU A 348 -4.12 -6.43 6.67
C GLU A 348 -3.32 -6.12 5.40
N GLU A 349 -2.14 -5.48 5.50
CA GLU A 349 -1.26 -5.11 4.38
C GLU A 349 -0.50 -6.33 3.80
N ARG A 350 -1.27 -7.28 3.27
CA ARG A 350 -0.80 -8.56 2.75
C ARG A 350 -0.68 -8.54 1.23
N HIS A 351 0.10 -7.60 0.71
CA HIS A 351 0.32 -7.49 -0.73
C HIS A 351 0.92 -8.76 -1.31
N GLU A 352 0.45 -9.09 -2.51
CA GLU A 352 0.97 -10.16 -3.33
C GLU A 352 1.21 -9.65 -4.74
N ARG A 353 2.27 -10.15 -5.36
CA ARG A 353 2.59 -9.90 -6.77
C ARG A 353 1.47 -10.36 -7.70
N TYR A 354 1.33 -9.73 -8.86
CA TYR A 354 0.37 -10.08 -9.91
C TYR A 354 0.37 -11.58 -10.24
N GLY A 355 1.56 -12.20 -10.20
CA GLY A 355 1.75 -13.66 -10.30
C GLY A 355 0.78 -14.49 -9.45
N ARG A 356 0.58 -14.11 -8.18
CA ARG A 356 -0.33 -14.80 -7.26
C ARG A 356 -1.79 -14.43 -7.49
N TRP A 357 -2.06 -13.16 -7.82
CA TRP A 357 -3.42 -12.74 -8.21
C TRP A 357 -3.94 -13.51 -9.42
N MET A 358 -3.11 -13.77 -10.44
CA MET A 358 -3.46 -14.66 -11.55
C MET A 358 -3.92 -16.03 -11.10
N VAL A 359 -3.23 -16.64 -10.14
CA VAL A 359 -3.62 -17.96 -9.65
C VAL A 359 -4.94 -17.90 -8.89
N ARG A 360 -5.13 -16.89 -8.02
CA ARG A 360 -6.38 -16.71 -7.25
C ARG A 360 -7.59 -16.48 -8.14
N PHE A 361 -7.47 -15.57 -9.11
CA PHE A 361 -8.52 -15.30 -10.09
C PHE A 361 -8.79 -16.52 -10.97
N GLY A 362 -7.73 -17.20 -11.45
CA GLY A 362 -7.86 -18.42 -12.25
C GLY A 362 -8.52 -19.58 -11.51
N GLN A 363 -8.19 -19.79 -10.23
CA GLN A 363 -8.85 -20.78 -9.37
C GLN A 363 -10.33 -20.48 -9.15
N ALA A 364 -10.69 -19.20 -9.05
CA ALA A 364 -12.08 -18.78 -9.01
C ALA A 364 -12.78 -18.84 -10.38
N GLY A 365 -12.05 -19.10 -11.47
CA GLY A 365 -12.56 -19.29 -12.84
C GLY A 365 -12.42 -18.07 -13.76
N PHE A 366 -11.92 -16.94 -13.27
CA PHE A 366 -11.74 -15.74 -14.08
C PHE A 366 -10.62 -15.92 -15.12
N LYS A 367 -10.72 -15.18 -16.22
CA LYS A 367 -9.71 -15.11 -17.27
C LYS A 367 -9.17 -13.68 -17.38
N PRO A 368 -7.84 -13.51 -17.52
CA PRO A 368 -7.26 -12.19 -17.69
C PRO A 368 -7.69 -11.57 -19.03
N VAL A 369 -7.92 -10.26 -19.03
CA VAL A 369 -8.22 -9.47 -20.22
C VAL A 369 -6.96 -8.74 -20.65
N MET A 370 -6.56 -8.91 -21.91
CA MET A 370 -5.44 -8.15 -22.48
C MET A 370 -5.85 -6.68 -22.63
N MET A 371 -5.10 -5.79 -22.00
CA MET A 371 -5.32 -4.35 -22.11
C MET A 371 -4.95 -3.87 -23.52
N TRP A 372 -5.75 -2.96 -24.06
CA TRP A 372 -5.57 -2.42 -25.41
C TRP A 372 -4.36 -1.50 -25.46
N HIS A 373 -3.73 -1.40 -26.65
CA HIS A 373 -2.59 -0.50 -26.88
C HIS A 373 -2.90 0.95 -26.44
N ASP A 374 -4.09 1.46 -26.80
CA ASP A 374 -4.49 2.84 -26.47
C ASP A 374 -4.58 3.09 -24.96
N SER A 375 -5.00 2.10 -24.16
CA SER A 375 -5.04 2.23 -22.70
C SER A 375 -3.63 2.38 -22.12
N THR A 376 -2.62 1.80 -22.77
CA THR A 376 -1.22 1.92 -22.38
C THR A 376 -0.67 3.29 -22.74
N GLU A 377 -1.07 3.84 -23.89
CA GLU A 377 -0.60 5.14 -24.36
C GLU A 377 -1.13 6.30 -23.51
N ASP A 378 -2.43 6.29 -23.16
CA ASP A 378 -2.98 7.28 -22.23
C ASP A 378 -2.29 7.25 -20.87
N ALA A 379 -1.97 6.04 -20.39
CA ALA A 379 -1.28 5.85 -19.13
C ALA A 379 0.14 6.43 -19.18
N LYS A 380 0.86 6.24 -20.28
CA LYS A 380 2.18 6.85 -20.50
C LYS A 380 2.09 8.37 -20.51
N GLN A 381 1.15 8.93 -21.27
CA GLN A 381 0.95 10.39 -21.33
C GLN A 381 0.61 10.96 -19.95
N MET A 382 -0.19 10.27 -19.14
CA MET A 382 -0.48 10.67 -17.77
C MET A 382 0.78 10.71 -16.90
N VAL A 383 1.60 9.65 -16.95
CA VAL A 383 2.84 9.56 -16.17
C VAL A 383 3.87 10.58 -16.64
N GLU A 384 4.00 10.80 -17.95
CA GLU A 384 4.87 11.81 -18.54
C GLU A 384 4.44 13.23 -18.15
N ALA A 385 3.14 13.50 -18.07
CA ALA A 385 2.61 14.78 -17.61
C ALA A 385 2.95 15.08 -16.14
N CYS A 386 3.28 14.06 -15.33
CA CYS A 386 3.81 14.28 -13.98
C CYS A 386 5.26 14.80 -13.97
N GLY A 387 5.97 14.76 -15.11
CA GLY A 387 7.26 15.41 -15.33
C GLY A 387 8.45 14.79 -14.58
N ARG A 388 8.40 13.49 -14.28
CA ARG A 388 9.37 12.84 -13.37
C ARG A 388 10.19 11.74 -14.04
N ASN A 389 11.51 11.85 -13.93
CA ASN A 389 12.48 11.09 -14.71
C ASN A 389 12.68 9.63 -14.24
N GLY A 390 12.00 9.18 -13.18
CA GLY A 390 12.15 7.82 -12.64
C GLY A 390 11.03 6.85 -12.99
N TYR A 391 9.83 7.31 -13.36
CA TYR A 391 8.70 6.42 -13.59
C TYR A 391 8.76 5.74 -14.95
N LYS A 392 8.47 4.44 -14.97
CA LYS A 392 8.33 3.63 -16.20
C LYS A 392 7.04 2.85 -16.16
N ILE A 393 6.47 2.57 -17.33
CA ILE A 393 5.33 1.65 -17.47
C ILE A 393 5.84 0.40 -18.16
N VAL A 394 5.61 -0.75 -17.55
CA VAL A 394 5.94 -2.06 -18.13
C VAL A 394 4.67 -2.88 -18.31
N ASN A 395 4.65 -3.68 -19.36
CA ASN A 395 3.61 -4.67 -19.59
C ASN A 395 4.15 -6.02 -19.14
N GLU A 396 3.49 -6.65 -18.17
CA GLU A 396 3.78 -8.00 -17.76
C GLU A 396 2.55 -8.88 -17.97
N ARG A 397 2.62 -9.75 -18.98
CA ARG A 397 1.54 -10.66 -19.40
C ARG A 397 0.26 -9.88 -19.76
N ALA A 398 -0.75 -9.92 -18.90
CA ALA A 398 -2.03 -9.23 -19.09
C ALA A 398 -2.24 -8.11 -18.05
N SER A 399 -1.14 -7.63 -17.45
CA SER A 399 -1.15 -6.51 -16.51
C SER A 399 -0.25 -5.37 -17.00
N LEU A 400 -0.62 -4.16 -16.62
CA LEU A 400 0.22 -2.98 -16.79
C LEU A 400 0.71 -2.55 -15.41
N MET A 401 2.01 -2.31 -15.30
CA MET A 401 2.63 -1.93 -14.04
C MET A 401 3.33 -0.59 -14.16
N ILE A 402 3.19 0.23 -13.12
CA ILE A 402 4.01 1.42 -12.94
C ILE A 402 5.19 1.08 -12.04
N CYS A 403 6.38 1.41 -12.51
CA CYS A 403 7.66 1.17 -11.86
C CYS A 403 8.32 2.47 -11.46
N TRP A 404 9.05 2.46 -10.36
CA TRP A 404 10.10 3.45 -10.11
C TRP A 404 11.44 2.82 -10.50
N HIS A 405 12.09 3.41 -11.51
CA HIS A 405 13.16 2.78 -12.28
C HIS A 405 12.75 1.38 -12.73
N ASP A 406 13.45 0.34 -12.27
CA ASP A 406 13.18 -1.05 -12.64
C ASP A 406 12.43 -1.82 -11.55
N ARG A 407 11.95 -1.13 -10.50
CA ARG A 407 11.14 -1.73 -9.44
C ARG A 407 9.65 -1.50 -9.71
N PRO A 408 8.87 -2.55 -10.02
CA PRO A 408 7.41 -2.44 -10.06
C PRO A 408 6.85 -2.02 -8.70
N LEU A 409 5.89 -1.10 -8.73
CA LEU A 409 5.23 -0.57 -7.53
C LEU A 409 3.74 -0.92 -7.50
N TYR A 410 3.02 -0.69 -8.59
CA TYR A 410 1.59 -0.98 -8.68
C TYR A 410 1.27 -1.67 -9.99
N ALA A 411 0.35 -2.63 -9.94
CA ALA A 411 -0.14 -3.39 -11.08
C ALA A 411 -1.64 -3.15 -11.28
N VAL A 412 -2.04 -2.94 -12.53
CA VAL A 412 -3.42 -2.83 -12.98
C VAL A 412 -3.72 -4.02 -13.89
N SER A 413 -4.79 -4.75 -13.58
CA SER A 413 -5.25 -5.89 -14.36
C SER A 413 -6.77 -5.90 -14.48
N ALA A 414 -7.27 -6.52 -15.55
CA ALA A 414 -8.70 -6.72 -15.79
C ALA A 414 -8.99 -8.20 -16.01
N TRP A 415 -10.18 -8.62 -15.62
CA TRP A 415 -10.61 -10.01 -15.62
C TRP A 415 -12.05 -10.14 -16.12
N THR A 416 -12.37 -11.27 -16.73
CA THR A 416 -13.73 -11.62 -17.18
C THR A 416 -14.07 -13.06 -16.77
N CYS A 417 -15.35 -13.43 -16.83
CA CYS A 417 -15.82 -14.74 -16.36
C CYS A 417 -15.64 -15.88 -17.36
#